data_AF-A0A0F8XA09-F1
#
_entry.id   AF-A0A0F8XA09-F1
#
_cell.length_a   1.000
_cell.length_b   1.000
_cell.length_c   1.000
_cell.angle_alpha   90.00
_cell.angle_beta   90.00
_cell.angle_gamma   90.00
#
_symmetry.space_group_name_H-M   'P 1'
#
loop_
_entity.id
_entity.type
_entity.pdbx_description
1 polymer ?
#
loop_
_entity_poly.entity_id
_entity_poly.type
_entity_poly.pdbx_seq_one_letter_code
_entity_poly.pdbx_strand_id
1 'polypeptide(L)'
;MESLDMPVGQLEGSLPPCLRIAVFGNRRAFWHDLGPHGESDPRFVCNVGRISEWLPVRHHPGVILPTSVLDVEARRETDDDKEAERLWLKAQRVLLGEAE
;
A
#
# COMPACT_ATOMS: atom_id res chain seq x y z
N MET A 1 -26.66 -5.52 -8.88
CA MET A 1 -25.45 -4.94 -8.25
C MET A 1 -24.34 -5.89 -8.63
N GLU A 2 -23.64 -5.59 -9.72
CA GLU A 2 -22.61 -6.49 -10.24
C GLU A 2 -21.37 -6.37 -9.36
N SER A 3 -20.98 -7.50 -8.77
CA SER A 3 -19.69 -7.66 -8.09
C SER A 3 -18.62 -7.50 -9.16
N LEU A 4 -17.88 -6.41 -9.12
CA LEU A 4 -16.63 -6.31 -9.84
C LEU A 4 -15.64 -7.23 -9.11
N ASP A 5 -15.65 -8.50 -9.48
CA ASP A 5 -14.54 -9.42 -9.21
C ASP A 5 -13.34 -8.91 -9.99
N MET A 6 -12.67 -7.91 -9.44
CA MET A 6 -11.40 -7.46 -9.95
C MET A 6 -10.41 -8.61 -9.78
N PRO A 7 -9.73 -9.06 -10.85
CA PRO A 7 -8.63 -10.01 -10.71
C PRO A 7 -7.61 -9.46 -9.70
N VAL A 8 -6.95 -10.36 -8.97
CA VAL A 8 -5.79 -10.04 -8.12
C VAL A 8 -4.74 -9.40 -9.02
N GLY A 9 -4.83 -8.08 -9.17
CA GLY A 9 -3.93 -7.26 -9.94
C GLY A 9 -2.97 -6.63 -8.97
N GLN A 10 -1.76 -7.17 -8.86
CA GLN A 10 -0.62 -6.35 -8.49
C GLN A 10 -0.64 -5.18 -9.48
N LEU A 11 -0.83 -3.94 -8.99
CA LEU A 11 -0.68 -2.73 -9.81
C LEU A 11 0.82 -2.53 -10.08
N GLU A 12 1.49 -3.53 -10.65
CA GLU A 12 2.89 -3.45 -11.03
C GLU A 12 3.00 -2.97 -12.47
N GLY A 13 3.66 -1.83 -12.64
CA GLY A 13 4.03 -1.31 -13.96
C GLY A 13 3.63 0.14 -14.23
N SER A 14 2.65 0.71 -13.52
CA SER A 14 2.22 2.11 -13.70
C SER A 14 2.49 3.02 -12.50
N LEU A 15 3.07 2.48 -11.43
CA LEU A 15 3.37 3.23 -10.22
C LEU A 15 4.79 3.80 -10.29
N PRO A 16 5.03 5.01 -9.72
CA PRO A 16 6.36 5.49 -9.42
C PRO A 16 7.20 4.43 -8.68
N PRO A 17 8.53 4.35 -8.89
CA PRO A 17 9.38 3.34 -8.29
C PRO A 17 9.42 3.39 -6.75
N CYS A 18 9.03 4.52 -6.16
CA CYS A 18 8.90 4.70 -4.72
C CYS A 18 7.60 4.15 -4.13
N LEU A 19 6.68 3.60 -4.94
CA LEU A 19 5.37 3.13 -4.50
C LEU A 19 5.16 1.66 -4.86
N ARG A 20 4.58 0.89 -3.91
CA ARG A 20 4.06 -0.45 -4.17
C ARG A 20 2.66 -0.57 -3.58
N ILE A 21 1.75 -1.19 -4.32
CA ILE A 21 0.36 -1.41 -3.88
C ILE A 21 -0.11 -2.80 -4.27
N ALA A 22 -0.65 -3.52 -3.30
CA ALA A 22 -1.33 -4.79 -3.51
C ALA A 22 -2.79 -4.63 -3.08
N VAL A 23 -3.72 -5.15 -3.89
CA VAL A 23 -5.16 -5.09 -3.62
C VAL A 23 -5.72 -6.51 -3.62
N PHE A 24 -6.50 -6.83 -2.59
CA PHE A 24 -7.19 -8.10 -2.47
C PHE A 24 -8.61 -7.88 -1.92
N GLY A 25 -9.62 -8.17 -2.74
CA GLY A 25 -11.01 -7.84 -2.40
C GLY A 25 -11.18 -6.36 -2.09
N ASN A 26 -11.74 -6.04 -0.91
CA ASN A 26 -11.93 -4.66 -0.45
C ASN A 26 -10.77 -4.13 0.41
N ARG A 27 -9.61 -4.78 0.41
CA ARG A 27 -8.45 -4.41 1.22
C ARG A 27 -7.25 -4.09 0.34
N ARG A 28 -6.35 -3.25 0.85
CA ARG A 28 -5.08 -2.91 0.22
C ARG A 28 -3.91 -2.99 1.20
N ALA A 29 -2.75 -3.31 0.67
CA ALA A 29 -1.45 -3.04 1.28
C ALA A 29 -0.79 -1.93 0.45
N PHE A 30 -0.21 -0.97 1.14
CA PHE A 30 0.44 0.19 0.56
C PHE A 30 1.83 0.32 1.15
N TRP A 31 2.81 0.55 0.30
CA TRP A 31 4.19 0.82 0.69
C TRP A 31 4.72 2.02 -0.07
N HIS A 32 5.47 2.87 0.64
CA HIS A 32 6.08 4.09 0.09
C HIS A 32 7.50 4.26 0.63
N ASP A 33 8.49 4.42 -0.26
CA ASP A 33 9.81 4.99 0.04
C ASP A 33 9.71 6.51 -0.12
N LEU A 34 9.61 7.23 0.99
CA LEU A 34 9.56 8.69 1.02
C LEU A 34 10.93 9.30 0.64
N GLY A 35 11.98 8.47 0.57
CA GLY A 35 13.35 8.92 0.37
C GLY A 35 13.95 9.47 1.66
N PRO A 36 15.21 9.94 1.61
CA PRO A 36 15.84 10.58 2.76
C PRO A 36 15.19 11.95 3.00
N HIS A 37 14.18 11.98 3.86
CA HIS A 37 13.81 13.20 4.57
C HIS A 37 14.82 13.41 5.73
N GLY A 38 14.91 14.62 6.28
CA GLY A 38 15.87 14.91 7.37
C GLY A 38 15.73 13.95 8.56
N GLU A 39 16.66 14.03 9.54
CA GLU A 39 16.88 13.05 10.64
C GLU A 39 15.65 12.63 11.49
N SER A 40 14.45 13.17 11.24
CA SER A 40 13.24 12.98 12.04
C SER A 40 12.08 12.28 11.32
N ASP A 41 12.15 12.06 10.01
CA ASP A 41 11.05 11.47 9.23
C ASP A 41 11.39 10.06 8.75
N PRO A 42 10.46 9.09 8.89
CA PRO A 42 10.71 7.71 8.47
C PRO A 42 10.82 7.61 6.95
N ARG A 43 11.83 6.89 6.46
CA ARG A 43 12.04 6.64 5.04
C ARG A 43 10.93 5.78 4.45
N PHE A 44 10.50 4.74 5.14
CA PHE A 44 9.51 3.79 4.63
C PHE A 44 8.22 3.82 5.44
N VAL A 45 7.10 3.79 4.71
CA VAL A 45 5.77 3.65 5.29
C VAL A 45 5.10 2.44 4.67
N CYS A 46 4.59 1.53 5.50
CA CYS A 46 3.79 0.39 5.08
C CYS A 46 2.46 0.39 5.82
N ASN A 47 1.34 0.23 5.12
CA ASN A 47 0.04 0.09 5.77
C ASN A 47 -0.91 -0.89 5.09
N VAL A 48 -1.75 -1.54 5.89
CA VAL A 48 -2.91 -2.30 5.40
C VAL A 48 -4.18 -1.51 5.72
N GLY A 49 -5.20 -1.59 4.88
CA GLY A 49 -6.47 -0.94 5.18
C GLY A 49 -7.60 -1.38 4.27
N ARG A 50 -8.83 -1.11 4.70
CA ARG A 50 -10.01 -1.31 3.87
C ARG A 50 -10.11 -0.15 2.88
N ILE A 51 -10.30 -0.48 1.61
CA ILE A 51 -10.48 0.49 0.54
C ILE A 51 -11.77 1.25 0.77
N SER A 52 -11.67 2.58 0.82
CA SER A 52 -12.81 3.48 0.95
C SER A 52 -13.25 4.03 -0.40
N GLU A 53 -12.28 4.37 -1.24
CA GLU A 53 -12.51 5.02 -2.54
C GLU A 53 -11.28 4.83 -3.44
N TRP A 54 -11.47 5.10 -4.73
CA TRP A 54 -10.43 5.10 -5.73
C TRP A 54 -10.28 6.51 -6.28
N LEU A 55 -9.13 7.13 -6.03
CA LEU A 55 -8.91 8.54 -6.36
C LEU A 55 -7.78 8.71 -7.37
N PRO A 56 -7.94 9.60 -8.36
CA PRO A 56 -6.87 9.95 -9.27
C PRO A 56 -5.75 10.70 -8.53
N VAL A 57 -4.50 10.41 -8.87
CA VAL A 57 -3.35 11.12 -8.31
C VAL A 57 -3.19 12.44 -9.04
N ARG A 58 -3.31 13.55 -8.30
CA ARG A 58 -3.25 14.91 -8.88
C ARG A 58 -2.01 15.16 -9.74
N HIS A 59 -0.87 14.57 -9.39
CA HIS A 59 0.41 14.80 -10.07
C HIS A 59 0.78 13.70 -11.07
N HIS A 60 -0.03 12.64 -11.20
CA HIS A 60 0.23 11.54 -12.12
C HIS A 60 -1.03 11.23 -12.95
N PRO A 61 -1.22 11.92 -14.10
CA PRO A 61 -2.37 11.73 -14.97
C PRO A 61 -2.51 10.26 -15.38
N GLY A 62 -3.71 9.70 -15.19
CA GLY A 62 -4.01 8.30 -15.51
C GLY A 62 -3.72 7.30 -14.37
N VAL A 63 -3.09 7.73 -13.27
CA VAL A 63 -2.91 6.88 -12.09
C VAL A 63 -4.09 7.07 -11.13
N ILE A 64 -4.75 5.97 -10.78
CA ILE A 64 -5.81 5.92 -9.77
C ILE A 64 -5.31 5.05 -8.61
N LEU A 65 -5.32 5.58 -7.39
CA LEU A 65 -4.91 4.85 -6.20
C LEU A 65 -6.12 4.45 -5.36
N PRO A 66 -6.12 3.23 -4.80
CA PRO A 66 -7.07 2.87 -3.75
C PRO A 66 -6.66 3.60 -2.47
N THR A 67 -7.48 4.54 -2.02
CA THR A 67 -7.31 5.11 -0.67
C THR A 67 -8.03 4.23 0.34
N SER A 68 -7.63 4.33 1.59
CA SER A 68 -8.20 3.53 2.67
C SER A 68 -8.49 4.40 3.87
N VAL A 69 -9.57 4.09 4.57
CA VAL A 69 -9.61 4.39 6.01
C VAL A 69 -8.52 3.53 6.63
N LEU A 70 -7.47 4.17 7.12
CA LEU A 70 -6.38 3.46 7.78
C LEU A 70 -6.95 2.80 9.03
N ASP A 71 -6.69 1.51 9.19
CA ASP A 71 -6.73 0.94 10.51
C ASP A 71 -5.47 1.44 11.22
N VAL A 72 -5.60 2.19 12.33
CA VAL A 72 -4.48 2.91 12.94
C VAL A 72 -3.36 1.96 13.37
N GLU A 73 -3.70 0.71 13.69
CA GLU A 73 -2.73 -0.35 14.03
C GLU A 73 -1.99 -0.93 12.82
N ALA A 74 -2.51 -0.73 11.62
CA ALA A 74 -2.00 -1.33 10.39
C ALA A 74 -0.92 -0.49 9.70
N ARG A 75 -0.67 0.76 10.12
CA ARG A 75 0.43 1.61 9.62
C ARG A 75 1.71 1.36 10.42
N ARG A 76 2.80 1.10 9.73
CA ARG A 76 4.14 0.91 10.27
C ARG A 76 5.14 1.75 9.49
N GLU A 77 6.11 2.28 10.21
CA GLU A 77 7.12 3.20 9.70
C GLU A 77 8.50 2.68 10.12
N THR A 78 9.48 2.77 9.22
CA THR A 78 10.85 2.28 9.49
C THR A 78 11.85 2.97 8.57
N ASP A 79 13.11 3.03 8.99
CA ASP A 79 14.24 3.50 8.20
C ASP A 79 15.13 2.35 7.68
N ASP A 80 14.84 1.12 8.09
CA ASP A 80 15.61 -0.06 7.71
C ASP A 80 14.97 -0.74 6.48
N ASP A 81 15.71 -0.79 5.37
CA ASP A 81 15.29 -1.40 4.11
C ASP A 81 14.84 -2.87 4.26
N LYS A 82 15.49 -3.66 5.13
CA LYS A 82 15.13 -5.07 5.38
C LYS A 82 13.85 -5.17 6.18
N GLU A 83 13.69 -4.31 7.18
CA GLU A 83 12.45 -4.25 7.95
C GLU A 83 11.29 -3.78 7.06
N ALA A 84 11.53 -2.82 6.17
CA ALA A 84 10.55 -2.35 5.19
C ALA A 84 10.08 -3.48 4.26
N GLU A 85 11.00 -4.31 3.76
CA GLU A 85 10.66 -5.48 2.95
C GLU A 85 9.89 -6.54 3.78
N ARG A 86 10.29 -6.77 5.04
CA ARG A 86 9.56 -7.68 5.94
C ARG A 86 8.13 -7.22 6.19
N LEU A 87 7.94 -5.91 6.43
CA LEU A 87 6.62 -5.30 6.62
C LEU A 87 5.76 -5.41 5.37
N TRP A 88 6.34 -5.20 4.18
CA TRP A 88 5.67 -5.37 2.90
C TRP A 88 5.16 -6.81 2.70
N LEU A 89 6.01 -7.81 2.90
CA LEU A 89 5.62 -9.22 2.79
C LEU A 89 4.58 -9.60 3.84
N LYS A 90 4.72 -9.11 5.08
CA LYS A 90 3.71 -9.32 6.13
C LYS A 90 2.36 -8.72 5.73
N ALA A 91 2.34 -7.52 5.17
CA ALA A 91 1.12 -6.86 4.72
C ALA A 91 0.40 -7.67 3.63
N GLN A 92 1.13 -8.24 2.67
CA GLN A 92 0.55 -9.13 1.66
C GLN A 92 -0.08 -10.39 2.26
N ARG A 93 0.58 -11.03 3.23
CA ARG A 93 0.03 -12.20 3.94
C ARG A 93 -1.26 -11.86 4.69
N VAL A 94 -1.32 -10.69 5.33
CA VAL A 94 -2.55 -10.20 5.98
C VAL A 94 -3.69 -10.04 4.97
N LEU A 95 -3.41 -9.52 3.77
CA LEU A 95 -4.43 -9.41 2.72
C LEU A 95 -5.01 -10.77 2.30
N LEU A 96 -4.15 -11.77 2.20
CA LEU A 96 -4.51 -13.15 1.85
C LEU A 96 -5.20 -13.90 3.00
N GLY A 97 -5.23 -13.34 4.21
CA GLY A 97 -5.78 -14.01 5.40
C GLY A 97 -4.83 -15.07 5.98
N GLU A 98 -3.54 -15.01 5.65
CA GLU A 98 -2.51 -15.96 6.08
C GLU A 98 -1.78 -15.52 7.36
N ALA A 99 -2.06 -14.31 7.86
CA ALA A 99 -1.49 -13.77 9.08
C ALA A 99 -2.60 -13.11 9.91
N GLU A 100 -2.80 -13.61 11.14
CA GLU A 100 -3.55 -12.94 12.22
C GLU A 100 -2.69 -11.87 12.91
#